data_AF-A0A8I1SRF7-F1
#
_entry.id   AF-A0A8I1SRF7-F1
#
_cell.length_a   1.000
_cell.length_b   1.000
_cell.length_c   1.000
_cell.angle_alpha   90.00
_cell.angle_beta   90.00
_cell.angle_gamma   90.00
#
_symmetry.space_group_name_H-M   'P 1'
#
loop_
_entity.id
_entity.type
_entity.pdbx_description
1 polymer ?
#
loop_
_entity_poly.entity_id
_entity_poly.type
_entity_poly.pdbx_seq_one_letter_code
_entity_poly.pdbx_strand_id
1 'polypeptide(L)'
;MAKILKLLAVAAAVAVIGAWALLGANRGWTKTSVGIQKVDPVTDISYTEYESRFVPGVDFLAVGLVGAVALGVIGLVISKIQSTKKP
;
A
#
# COMPACT_ATOMS: atom_id res chain seq x y z
N MET A 1 -19.65 -12.44 -11.08
CA MET A 1 -18.47 -11.56 -11.06
C MET A 1 -18.54 -10.43 -10.04
N ALA A 2 -19.61 -9.62 -9.96
CA ALA A 2 -19.63 -8.43 -9.10
C ALA A 2 -19.32 -8.68 -7.60
N LYS A 3 -19.77 -9.81 -7.04
CA LYS A 3 -19.45 -10.19 -5.64
C LYS A 3 -17.95 -10.41 -5.43
N ILE A 4 -17.28 -11.02 -6.39
CA ILE A 4 -15.83 -11.30 -6.32
C ILE A 4 -15.05 -9.99 -6.40
N LEU A 5 -15.43 -9.06 -7.28
CA LEU A 5 -14.79 -7.73 -7.36
C LEU A 5 -14.90 -6.95 -6.04
N LYS A 6 -16.06 -6.99 -5.38
CA LYS A 6 -16.26 -6.33 -4.09
C LYS A 6 -15.41 -6.98 -2.99
N LEU A 7 -15.32 -8.32 -2.97
CA LEU A 7 -14.45 -9.05 -2.05
C LEU A 7 -12.97 -8.70 -2.27
N LEU A 8 -12.53 -8.65 -3.53
CA LEU A 8 -11.17 -8.26 -3.89
C LEU A 8 -10.88 -6.81 -3.52
N ALA A 9 -11.84 -5.90 -3.68
CA ALA A 9 -11.69 -4.51 -3.27
C ALA A 9 -11.43 -4.38 -1.76
N VAL A 10 -12.23 -5.07 -0.94
CA VAL A 10 -12.04 -5.07 0.53
C VAL A 10 -10.72 -5.74 0.91
N ALA A 11 -10.41 -6.90 0.32
CA ALA A 11 -9.15 -7.60 0.58
C ALA A 11 -7.93 -6.75 0.21
N ALA A 12 -7.96 -6.06 -0.94
CA ALA A 12 -6.89 -5.17 -1.37
C ALA A 12 -6.73 -3.98 -0.41
N ALA A 13 -7.82 -3.35 0.04
CA ALA A 13 -7.75 -2.26 1.02
C ALA A 13 -7.10 -2.72 2.34
N VAL A 14 -7.52 -3.87 2.86
CA VAL A 14 -6.95 -4.43 4.10
C VAL A 14 -5.47 -4.79 3.91
N ALA A 15 -5.11 -5.39 2.77
CA ALA A 15 -3.72 -5.75 2.48
C ALA A 15 -2.81 -4.52 2.36
N VAL A 16 -3.26 -3.45 1.70
CA VAL A 16 -2.50 -2.20 1.56
C VAL A 16 -2.30 -1.53 2.92
N ILE A 17 -3.37 -1.40 3.71
CA ILE A 17 -3.29 -0.82 5.06
C ILE A 17 -2.39 -1.66 5.96
N GLY A 18 -2.54 -2.98 5.91
CA GLY A 18 -1.73 -3.92 6.68
C GLY A 18 -0.24 -3.84 6.31
N ALA A 19 0.08 -3.83 5.02
CA ALA A 19 1.45 -3.67 4.55
C ALA A 19 2.06 -2.33 4.98
N TRP A 20 1.31 -1.23 4.85
CA TRP A 20 1.79 0.08 5.30
C TRP A 20 2.05 0.12 6.81
N ALA A 21 1.14 -0.44 7.62
CA ALA A 21 1.29 -0.50 9.07
C ALA A 21 2.48 -1.37 9.50
N LEU A 22 2.65 -2.55 8.90
CA LEU A 22 3.69 -3.51 9.26
C LEU A 22 5.09 -3.07 8.82
N LEU A 23 5.22 -2.36 7.70
CA LEU A 23 6.52 -1.93 7.17
C LEU A 23 6.98 -0.56 7.71
N GLY A 24 6.31 -0.05 8.75
CA GLY A 24 6.79 1.11 9.53
C GLY A 24 5.88 2.34 9.51
N ALA A 25 4.71 2.27 8.89
CA ALA A 25 3.69 3.33 8.87
C ALA A 25 4.27 4.71 8.53
N ASN A 26 5.16 4.75 7.55
CA ASN A 26 5.87 5.97 7.19
C ASN A 26 4.86 7.00 6.66
N ARG A 27 4.80 8.14 7.35
CA ARG A 27 3.94 9.28 7.01
C ARG A 27 4.51 10.14 5.88
N GLY A 28 5.76 9.90 5.47
CA GLY A 28 6.37 10.54 4.31
C GLY A 28 6.12 9.78 3.01
N TRP A 29 6.93 10.08 2.00
CA TRP A 29 6.97 9.36 0.73
C TRP A 29 7.65 7.99 0.88
N THR A 30 7.27 7.06 0.00
CA THR A 30 7.87 5.73 -0.10
C THR A 30 9.38 5.83 -0.30
N LYS A 31 10.12 5.04 0.48
CA LYS A 31 11.59 4.96 0.40
C LYS A 31 12.00 3.55 0.03
N THR A 32 12.95 3.42 -0.87
CA THR A 32 13.60 2.14 -1.24
C THR A 32 15.01 2.01 -0.65
N SER A 33 15.57 3.11 -0.14
CA SER A 33 16.84 3.16 0.56
C SER A 33 16.72 4.01 1.82
N VAL A 34 17.27 3.52 2.93
CA VAL A 34 17.25 4.21 4.23
C VAL A 34 18.69 4.42 4.67
N GLY A 35 19.03 5.67 4.99
CA GLY A 35 20.32 6.01 5.59
C GLY A 35 20.36 5.58 7.04
N ILE A 36 21.27 4.68 7.38
CA ILE A 36 21.54 4.22 8.73
C ILE A 36 22.87 4.84 9.14
N GLN A 37 22.89 5.52 10.29
CA GLN A 37 24.13 6.02 10.85
C GLN A 37 24.91 4.83 11.41
N LYS A 38 26.11 4.60 10.88
CA LYS A 38 27.06 3.64 11.41
C LYS A 38 28.32 4.37 11.86
N VAL A 39 29.01 3.78 12.83
CA VAL A 39 30.30 4.25 13.30
C VAL A 39 31.33 3.26 12.78
N ASP A 40 32.35 3.76 12.11
CA ASP A 40 33.48 2.94 11.71
C ASP A 40 34.23 2.47 12.96
N PRO A 41 34.37 1.15 13.20
CA PRO A 41 34.99 0.62 14.41
C PRO A 41 36.49 0.91 14.53
N VAL A 42 37.16 1.35 13.46
CA VAL A 42 38.60 1.66 13.47
C VAL A 42 38.84 3.14 13.70
N THR A 43 38.02 3.99 13.10
CA THR A 43 38.23 5.44 13.11
C THR A 43 37.28 6.19 14.05
N ASP A 44 36.25 5.53 14.58
CA ASP A 44 35.15 6.11 15.36
C ASP A 44 34.41 7.26 14.64
N ILE A 45 34.55 7.36 13.31
CA ILE A 45 33.87 8.37 12.51
C ILE A 45 32.46 7.88 12.17
N SER A 46 31.45 8.72 12.41
CA SER A 46 30.07 8.47 11.99
C SER A 46 29.92 8.67 10.48
N TYR A 47 29.39 7.66 9.79
CA TYR A 47 29.05 7.73 8.38
C TYR A 47 27.61 7.24 8.13
N THR A 48 26.98 7.75 7.07
CA THR A 48 25.65 7.32 6.65
C THR A 48 25.79 6.21 5.62
N GLU A 49 25.38 5.00 5.98
CA GLU A 49 25.30 3.87 5.05
C GLU A 49 23.87 3.74 4.55
N TYR A 50 23.69 3.65 3.23
CA TYR A 50 22.35 3.44 2.66
C TYR A 50 22.08 1.95 2.55
N GLU A 51 21.13 1.46 3.34
CA GLU A 51 20.63 0.09 3.21
C GLU A 51 19.41 0.06 2.29
N SER A 52 19.34 -0.94 1.41
CA SER A 52 18.16 -1.23 0.61
C SER A 52 17.03 -1.72 1.51
N ARG A 53 16.07 -0.85 1.78
CA ARG A 53 14.91 -1.13 2.64
C ARG A 53 13.69 -0.44 2.07
N PHE A 54 12.66 -1.24 1.77
CA PHE A 54 11.38 -0.73 1.31
C PHE A 54 10.53 -0.27 2.51
N VAL A 55 10.25 1.02 2.55
CA VAL A 55 9.41 1.66 3.57
C VAL A 55 8.26 2.36 2.84
N PRO A 56 7.07 1.74 2.76
CA PRO A 56 5.93 2.28 2.04
C PRO A 56 5.46 3.57 2.70
N GLY A 57 5.32 4.62 1.90
CA GLY A 57 4.84 5.91 2.33
C GLY A 57 3.32 6.07 2.20
N VAL A 58 2.87 7.30 2.41
CA VAL A 58 1.46 7.69 2.25
C VAL A 58 1.03 7.60 0.78
N ASP A 59 1.96 7.80 -0.16
CA ASP A 59 1.73 7.63 -1.59
C ASP A 59 1.38 6.18 -1.96
N PHE A 60 2.11 5.19 -1.42
CA PHE A 60 1.78 3.78 -1.62
C PHE A 60 0.39 3.46 -1.06
N LEU A 61 0.09 3.96 0.14
CA LEU A 61 -1.21 3.78 0.77
C LEU A 61 -2.34 4.45 -0.03
N ALA A 62 -2.13 5.69 -0.48
CA ALA A 62 -3.10 6.44 -1.27
C ALA A 62 -3.40 5.75 -2.61
N VAL A 63 -2.36 5.38 -3.36
CA VAL A 63 -2.52 4.68 -4.65
C VAL A 63 -3.20 3.33 -4.45
N GLY A 64 -2.79 2.55 -3.45
CA GLY A 64 -3.39 1.26 -3.15
C GLY A 64 -4.87 1.36 -2.76
N LEU A 65 -5.24 2.34 -1.93
CA LEU A 65 -6.63 2.58 -1.53
C LEU A 65 -7.48 3.09 -2.70
N VAL A 66 -6.95 3.98 -3.54
CA VAL A 66 -7.64 4.43 -4.76
C VAL A 66 -7.93 3.25 -5.68
N GLY A 67 -6.97 2.34 -5.87
CA GLY A 67 -7.17 1.11 -6.63
C GLY A 67 -8.27 0.22 -6.04
N ALA A 68 -8.27 0.04 -4.72
CA ALA A 68 -9.32 -0.72 -4.02
C ALA A 68 -10.71 -0.10 -4.18
N VAL A 69 -10.82 1.23 -4.03
CA VAL A 69 -12.08 1.96 -4.23
C VAL A 69 -12.57 1.83 -5.66
N ALA A 70 -11.69 1.97 -6.66
CA ALA A 70 -12.03 1.82 -8.07
C ALA A 70 -12.61 0.43 -8.36
N LEU A 71 -11.95 -0.63 -7.86
CA LEU A 71 -12.45 -2.01 -7.96
C LEU A 71 -13.84 -2.17 -7.32
N GLY A 72 -14.04 -1.58 -6.13
CA GLY A 72 -15.31 -1.59 -5.43
C GLY A 72 -16.43 -0.91 -6.22
N VAL A 73 -16.16 0.28 -6.76
CA VAL A 73 -17.11 1.05 -7.60
C VAL A 73 -17.48 0.27 -8.85
N ILE A 74 -16.51 -0.31 -9.56
CA ILE A 74 -16.78 -1.16 -10.73
C ILE A 74 -17.68 -2.34 -10.34
N GLY A 75 -17.38 -3.00 -9.21
CA GLY A 75 -18.21 -4.07 -8.67
C GLY A 75 -19.64 -3.63 -8.34
N LEU A 76 -19.83 -2.42 -7.80
CA LEU A 76 -21.14 -1.83 -7.52
C LEU A 76 -21.92 -1.55 -8.83
N VAL A 77 -21.29 -0.90 -9.80
CA VAL A 77 -21.90 -0.57 -11.10
C VAL A 77 -22.36 -1.84 -11.82
N ILE A 78 -21.51 -2.87 -11.89
CA ILE A 78 -21.89 -4.16 -12.50
C ILE A 78 -23.06 -4.80 -11.74
N SER A 79 -23.04 -4.79 -10.41
CA SER A 79 -24.16 -5.35 -9.64
C SER A 79 -25.47 -4.61 -9.87
N LYS A 80 -25.43 -3.29 -10.06
CA LYS A 80 -26.60 -2.47 -10.37
C LYS A 80 -27.19 -2.85 -11.74
N ILE A 81 -26.34 -2.96 -12.77
CA ILE A 81 -26.75 -3.35 -14.13
C ILE A 81 -27.37 -4.75 -14.16
N GLN A 82 -26.84 -5.68 -13.35
CA GLN A 82 -27.40 -7.03 -13.25
C GLN A 82 -28.76 -7.06 -12.53
N SER A 83 -28.94 -6.19 -11.52
CA SER A 83 -30.21 -6.08 -10.80
C SER A 83 -31.33 -5.54 -11.68
N THR A 84 -31.04 -4.62 -12.61
CA THR A 84 -32.04 -4.06 -13.53
C THR A 84 -32.43 -5.00 -14.67
N LYS A 85 -31.65 -6.06 -14.92
CA LYS A 85 -31.94 -7.09 -15.94
C LYS A 85 -32.73 -8.28 -15.39
N LYS A 86 -32.94 -8.37 -14.07
CA LYS A 86 -33.70 -9.47 -13.47
C LYS A 86 -35.20 -9.16 -13.62
N PRO A 87 -35.99 -10.02 -14.31
CA PRO A 87 -37.42 -9.83 -14.47
C PRO A 87 -38.16 -9.94 -13.14
#